data_AF-A0A967SPL9-F1
#
_entry.id   AF-A0A967SPL9-F1
#
_cell.length_a   1.000
_cell.length_b   1.000
_cell.length_c   1.000
_cell.angle_alpha   90.00
_cell.angle_beta   90.00
_cell.angle_gamma   90.00
#
_symmetry.space_group_name_H-M   'P 1'
#
loop_
_entity.id
_entity.type
_entity.pdbx_description
1 polymer ?
#
loop_
_entity_poly.entity_id
_entity_poly.type
_entity_poly.pdbx_seq_one_letter_code
_entity_poly.pdbx_strand_id
1 'polypeptide(L)'
;ATADTVMVSLSKGLGCPIGSMLAGPEALLERARPLRRRLGGSMRQAGILAAAGLHALDHHIDRLAEDHCRAWQLAERMDAID
;
A
#
# COMPACT_ATOMS: atom_id res chain seq x y z
N ALA A 1 21.16 -0.71 6.54
CA ALA A 1 19.80 -1.02 6.09
C ALA A 1 19.80 -1.14 4.57
N THR A 2 18.89 -1.91 3.97
CA THR A 2 18.77 -2.05 2.51
C THR A 2 18.06 -0.89 1.83
N ALA A 3 17.40 -0.02 2.60
CA ALA A 3 16.81 1.24 2.15
C ALA A 3 16.71 2.24 3.32
N ASP A 4 16.70 3.54 2.99
CA ASP A 4 16.49 4.63 3.95
C ASP A 4 15.01 5.03 4.10
N THR A 5 14.19 4.77 3.08
CA THR A 5 12.75 5.02 3.10
C THR A 5 11.98 3.88 2.45
N VAL A 6 10.70 3.75 2.77
CA VAL A 6 9.79 2.77 2.17
C VAL A 6 8.48 3.45 1.79
N MET A 7 7.93 3.01 0.66
CA MET A 7 6.60 3.41 0.20
C MET A 7 5.70 2.18 0.15
N VAL A 8 4.50 2.29 0.72
CA VAL A 8 3.50 1.21 0.74
C VAL A 8 2.22 1.70 0.06
N SER A 9 1.71 0.90 -0.88
CA SER A 9 0.41 1.15 -1.51
C SER A 9 -0.69 0.49 -0.69
N LEU A 10 -1.73 1.25 -0.33
CA LEU A 10 -2.89 0.72 0.39
C LEU A 10 -4.01 0.29 -0.58
N SER A 11 -4.05 0.89 -1.78
CA SER A 11 -5.10 0.62 -2.78
C SER A 11 -4.79 -0.49 -3.79
N LYS A 12 -4.06 -1.52 -3.36
CA LYS A 12 -3.74 -2.71 -4.19
C LYS A 12 -4.28 -3.97 -3.50
N GLY A 13 -3.42 -4.92 -3.15
CA GLY A 13 -3.83 -6.15 -2.44
C GLY A 13 -4.53 -5.87 -1.10
N LEU A 14 -4.23 -4.74 -0.45
CA LEU A 14 -4.92 -4.32 0.78
C LEU A 14 -6.35 -3.80 0.54
N GLY A 15 -6.76 -3.57 -0.70
CA GLY A 15 -8.16 -3.29 -1.06
C GLY A 15 -8.70 -1.91 -0.65
N CYS A 16 -7.86 -0.98 -0.19
CA CYS A 16 -8.34 0.37 0.13
C CYS A 16 -8.78 1.11 -1.14
N PRO A 17 -9.76 2.03 -1.07
CA PRO A 17 -10.22 2.77 -2.25
C PRO A 17 -9.13 3.68 -2.82
N ILE A 18 -8.36 4.35 -1.95
CA ILE A 18 -7.26 5.26 -2.29
C ILE A 18 -6.24 5.17 -1.15
N GLY A 19 -4.95 5.29 -1.46
CA GLY A 19 -3.94 5.62 -0.45
C GLY A 19 -2.58 4.99 -0.68
N SER A 20 -1.55 5.70 -0.23
CA SER A 20 -0.20 5.18 -0.05
C SER A 20 0.46 5.88 1.15
N MET A 21 1.48 5.25 1.71
CA MET A 21 2.24 5.76 2.86
C MET A 21 3.72 5.83 2.50
N LEU A 22 4.40 6.88 2.98
CA LEU A 22 5.85 7.02 2.98
C LEU A 22 6.33 6.96 4.42
N ALA A 23 7.29 6.08 4.72
CA ALA A 23 7.92 5.94 6.02
C ALA A 23 9.45 6.02 5.90
N GLY A 24 10.10 6.52 6.94
CA GLY A 24 11.54 6.75 7.01
C GLY A 24 11.91 7.68 8.17
N PRO A 25 13.16 8.16 8.23
CA PRO A 25 13.64 9.06 9.27
C PRO A 25 12.79 10.34 9.38
N GLU A 26 12.59 10.82 10.60
CA GLU A 26 11.77 12.00 10.89
C GLU A 26 12.22 13.23 10.09
N ALA A 27 13.52 13.55 10.12
CA ALA A 27 14.10 14.68 9.37
C ALA A 27 13.82 14.61 7.85
N LEU A 28 13.68 13.39 7.30
CA LEU A 28 13.31 13.21 5.90
C LEU A 28 11.81 13.45 5.69
N LEU A 29 10.96 12.92 6.57
CA LEU A 29 9.51 13.12 6.50
C LEU A 29 9.11 14.59 6.69
N GLU A 30 9.83 15.33 7.53
CA GLU A 30 9.67 16.79 7.67
C GLU A 30 9.90 17.52 6.35
N ARG A 31 10.90 17.11 5.56
CA ARG A 31 11.18 17.64 4.22
C ARG A 31 10.15 17.17 3.18
N ALA A 32 9.60 15.95 3.32
CA ALA A 32 8.62 15.39 2.40
C ALA A 32 7.23 16.04 2.53
N ARG A 33 6.81 16.41 3.75
CA ARG A 33 5.49 17.03 4.02
C ARG A 33 5.20 18.30 3.19
N PRO A 34 6.09 19.29 3.08
CA PRO A 34 5.85 20.46 2.23
C PRO A 34 5.84 20.10 0.74
N LEU A 35 6.67 19.14 0.30
CA LEU A 35 6.64 18.66 -1.09
C LEU A 35 5.30 18.01 -1.42
N ARG A 36 4.74 17.20 -0.51
CA ARG A 36 3.38 16.64 -0.66
C ARG A 36 2.34 17.74 -0.89
N ARG A 37 2.45 18.88 -0.20
CA ARG A 37 1.53 20.02 -0.41
C ARG A 37 1.72 20.66 -1.78
N ARG A 38 2.98 20.92 -2.17
CA ARG A 38 3.33 21.51 -3.48
C ARG A 38 2.89 20.64 -4.66
N LEU A 39 2.93 19.33 -4.50
CA LEU A 39 2.49 18.34 -5.50
C LEU A 39 0.97 18.08 -5.45
N GLY A 40 0.20 18.79 -4.63
CA GLY A 40 -1.27 18.66 -4.57
C GLY A 40 -1.79 17.52 -3.70
N GLY A 41 -0.94 16.79 -2.97
CA GLY A 41 -1.32 15.67 -2.11
C GLY A 41 -1.87 16.04 -0.72
N SER A 42 -2.11 17.33 -0.45
CA SER A 42 -2.58 17.81 0.86
C SER A 42 -4.10 17.82 0.95
N MET A 43 -4.70 16.63 0.95
CA MET A 43 -6.13 16.45 1.15
C MET A 43 -6.59 16.92 2.53
N ARG A 44 -7.80 17.48 2.63
CA ARG A 44 -8.39 17.97 3.89
C ARG A 44 -9.00 16.83 4.70
N GLN A 45 -10.19 16.37 4.32
CA GLN A 45 -10.94 15.32 5.02
C GLN A 45 -10.41 13.91 4.69
N ALA A 46 -9.09 13.72 4.68
CA ALA A 46 -8.44 12.45 4.33
C ALA A 46 -8.61 11.35 5.40
N GLY A 47 -9.18 11.68 6.57
CA GLY A 47 -9.38 10.73 7.68
C GLY A 47 -10.23 9.52 7.29
N ILE A 48 -11.23 9.69 6.43
CA ILE A 48 -12.07 8.59 5.93
C ILE A 48 -11.21 7.58 5.13
N LEU A 49 -10.31 8.08 4.27
CA LEU A 49 -9.39 7.25 3.50
C LEU A 49 -8.34 6.59 4.40
N ALA A 50 -7.83 7.32 5.40
CA ALA A 50 -6.88 6.79 6.37
C ALA A 50 -7.50 5.67 7.23
N ALA A 51 -8.78 5.78 7.60
CA ALA A 51 -9.50 4.75 8.35
C ALA A 51 -9.62 3.44 7.56
N ALA A 52 -9.89 3.51 6.25
CA ALA A 52 -9.85 2.33 5.38
C ALA A 52 -8.46 1.69 5.35
N GLY A 53 -7.40 2.52 5.37
CA GLY A 53 -6.01 2.07 5.47
C GLY A 53 -5.72 1.31 6.77
N LEU A 54 -6.11 1.88 7.91
CA LEU A 54 -5.94 1.23 9.22
C LEU A 54 -6.68 -0.11 9.28
N HIS A 55 -7.95 -0.12 8.86
CA HIS A 55 -8.74 -1.35 8.82
C HIS A 55 -8.08 -2.43 7.95
N ALA A 56 -7.59 -2.08 6.76
CA ALA A 56 -6.93 -3.03 5.88
C ALA A 56 -5.60 -3.57 6.45
N LEU A 57 -4.83 -2.74 7.15
CA LEU A 57 -3.60 -3.22 7.81
C LEU A 57 -3.90 -4.23 8.92
N ASP A 58 -4.99 -4.04 9.65
CA ASP A 58 -5.39 -4.95 10.74
C ASP A 58 -6.07 -6.24 10.24
N HIS A 59 -6.70 -6.24 9.04
CA HIS A 59 -7.60 -7.32 8.62
C HIS A 59 -7.26 -7.97 7.27
N HIS A 60 -6.50 -7.30 6.39
CA HIS A 60 -6.31 -7.76 5.00
C HIS A 60 -4.91 -8.28 4.68
N ILE A 61 -3.95 -8.26 5.62
CA ILE A 61 -2.58 -8.74 5.37
C ILE A 61 -2.57 -10.26 5.20
N ASP A 62 -3.17 -11.01 6.13
CA ASP A 62 -3.07 -12.47 6.16
C ASP A 62 -3.69 -13.13 4.92
N ARG A 63 -4.78 -12.55 4.39
CA ARG A 63 -5.46 -13.05 3.19
C ARG A 63 -4.65 -12.88 1.89
N LEU A 64 -3.57 -12.09 1.87
CA LEU A 64 -2.70 -11.98 0.69
C LEU A 64 -2.05 -13.33 0.33
N ALA A 65 -1.84 -14.21 1.31
CA ALA A 65 -1.36 -15.57 1.05
C ALA A 65 -2.31 -16.37 0.16
N GLU A 66 -3.63 -16.15 0.27
CA GLU A 66 -4.62 -16.77 -0.62
C GLU A 66 -4.47 -16.26 -2.04
N ASP A 67 -4.23 -14.96 -2.24
CA ASP A 67 -4.06 -14.37 -3.56
C ASP A 67 -2.79 -14.92 -4.24
N HIS A 68 -1.71 -15.11 -3.48
CA HIS A 68 -0.52 -15.80 -3.98
C HIS A 68 -0.81 -17.25 -4.37
N CYS A 69 -1.54 -17.99 -3.54
CA CYS A 69 -1.92 -19.38 -3.83
C CYS A 69 -2.76 -19.48 -5.11
N ARG A 70 -3.75 -18.60 -5.27
CA ARG A 70 -4.59 -18.52 -6.47
C ARG A 70 -3.76 -18.18 -7.71
N ALA A 71 -2.81 -17.26 -7.59
CA ALA A 71 -1.91 -16.90 -8.70
C ALA A 71 -1.04 -18.09 -9.15
N TRP A 72 -0.50 -18.86 -8.20
CA TRP A 72 0.25 -20.09 -8.50
C TRP A 72 -0.63 -21.15 -9.19
N GLN A 73 -1.82 -21.41 -8.64
CA GLN A 73 -2.76 -22.37 -9.24
C GLN A 73 -3.18 -21.96 -10.66
N LEU A 74 -3.33 -20.65 -10.91
CA LEU A 74 -3.63 -20.14 -12.24
C LEU A 74 -2.47 -20.44 -13.20
N ALA A 75 -1.23 -20.16 -12.80
CA ALA A 75 -0.05 -20.43 -13.62
C ALA A 75 0.07 -21.92 -13.98
N GLU A 76 -0.02 -22.82 -12.99
CA GLU A 76 0.04 -24.27 -13.24
C GLU A 76 -1.03 -24.77 -14.22
N ARG A 77 -2.24 -24.19 -14.14
CA ARG A 77 -3.33 -24.56 -15.05
C ARG A 77 -3.14 -24.02 -16.45
N MET A 78 -2.52 -22.86 -16.59
CA MET A 78 -2.19 -22.30 -17.91
C MET A 78 -1.12 -23.15 -18.60
N ASP A 79 -0.05 -23.51 -17.87
CA ASP A 79 1.03 -24.36 -18.39
C ASP A 79 0.56 -25.76 -18.80
N ALA A 80 -0.55 -26.26 -18.23
CA ALA A 80 -1.12 -27.56 -18.59
C ALA A 80 -1.99 -27.54 -19.87
N ILE A 81 -2.30 -26.35 -20.39
CA ILE A 81 -3.13 -26.17 -21.60
C ILE A 81 -2.25 -25.86 -22.84
N ASP A 82 -1.06 -25.31 -22.63
CA ASP A 82 -0.03 -25.10 -23.66
C ASP A 82 0.77 -26.39 -23.96
#